data_AF-A0A9E0XP73-F1
#
_entry.id   AF-A0A9E0XP73-F1
#
_cell.length_a   1.000
_cell.length_b   1.000
_cell.length_c   1.000
_cell.angle_alpha   90.00
_cell.angle_beta   90.00
_cell.angle_gamma   90.00
#
_symmetry.space_group_name_H-M   'P 1'
#
loop_
_entity.id
_entity.type
_entity.pdbx_description
1 polymer ?
#
loop_
_entity_poly.entity_id
_entity_poly.type
_entity_poly.pdbx_seq_one_letter_code
_entity_poly.pdbx_strand_id
1 'polypeptide(L)'
;LEEQRRKYERTIAIAERIAAQEAIRLVPEGTGDAQARRQAKGKELAADLAGGLRQKVTEVEGELALTAHMLKQGPEYRLARGFEGETATGFDQVWIKSDGGQDTEVVIAEAKGPGATLGNPAKGPQMSSQWTMATILDMVKSGDPMGKQLLQAAIKGSPPIRGLVVEAARNPGDPPIDRTGEVRPGGEDPRHWKLLNPTMLDNPRIRERLKYLLGDADPQIRAQAQTLLDLADGVSR
;
A
#
# COMPACT_ATOMS: atom_id res chain seq x y z
N LEU A 1 -11.15 -6.97 -9.37
CA LEU A 1 -10.33 -5.84 -9.85
C LEU A 1 -10.62 -5.44 -11.30
N GLU A 2 -10.45 -6.31 -12.31
CA GLU A 2 -10.63 -5.93 -13.72
C GLU A 2 -12.03 -5.36 -14.02
N GLU A 3 -13.09 -5.97 -13.47
CA GLU A 3 -14.46 -5.45 -13.59
C GLU A 3 -14.65 -4.08 -12.92
N GLN A 4 -13.98 -3.87 -11.78
CA GLN A 4 -14.00 -2.62 -11.04
C GLN A 4 -13.28 -1.50 -11.81
N ARG A 5 -12.11 -1.79 -12.42
CA ARG A 5 -11.42 -0.86 -13.33
C ARG A 5 -12.36 -0.42 -14.46
N ARG A 6 -12.99 -1.38 -15.15
CA ARG A 6 -13.95 -1.11 -16.23
C ARG A 6 -15.15 -0.29 -15.76
N LYS A 7 -15.63 -0.50 -14.54
CA LYS A 7 -16.71 0.32 -13.95
C LYS A 7 -16.27 1.77 -13.77
N TYR A 8 -15.08 2.02 -13.23
CA TYR A 8 -14.56 3.38 -13.07
C TYR A 8 -14.30 4.04 -14.41
N GLU A 9 -13.67 3.35 -15.37
CA GLU A 9 -13.43 3.83 -16.74
C GLU A 9 -14.74 4.27 -17.42
N ARG A 10 -15.80 3.45 -17.33
CA ARG A 10 -17.14 3.82 -17.86
C ARG A 10 -17.71 5.06 -17.19
N THR A 11 -17.52 5.21 -15.88
CA THR A 11 -18.05 6.35 -15.12
C THR A 11 -17.28 7.63 -15.46
N ILE A 12 -15.96 7.54 -15.65
CA ILE A 12 -15.12 8.65 -16.13
C ILE A 12 -15.60 9.13 -17.51
N ALA A 13 -15.85 8.21 -18.44
CA ALA A 13 -16.35 8.55 -19.78
C ALA A 13 -17.70 9.29 -19.74
N ILE A 14 -18.60 8.90 -18.81
CA ILE A 14 -19.87 9.60 -18.60
C ILE A 14 -19.63 11.01 -18.05
N ALA A 15 -18.77 11.15 -17.04
CA ALA A 15 -18.42 12.44 -16.44
C ALA A 15 -17.79 13.40 -17.45
N GLU A 16 -16.89 12.90 -18.30
CA GLU A 16 -16.27 13.68 -19.39
C GLU A 16 -17.30 14.15 -20.43
N ARG A 17 -18.29 13.31 -20.75
CA ARG A 17 -19.38 13.69 -21.65
C ARG A 17 -20.26 14.79 -21.04
N ILE A 18 -20.58 14.69 -19.75
CA ILE A 18 -21.34 15.72 -19.02
C ILE A 18 -20.55 17.04 -18.99
N ALA A 19 -19.26 16.97 -18.67
CA ALA A 19 -18.36 18.14 -18.66
C ALA A 19 -18.29 18.84 -20.02
N ALA A 20 -18.21 18.07 -21.11
CA ALA A 20 -18.19 18.61 -22.46
C ALA A 20 -19.51 19.32 -22.82
N GLN A 21 -20.66 18.74 -22.46
CA GLN A 21 -21.97 19.37 -22.68
C GLN A 21 -22.12 20.66 -21.87
N GLU A 22 -21.69 20.65 -20.62
CA GLU A 22 -21.75 21.81 -19.75
C GLU A 22 -20.81 22.94 -20.23
N ALA A 23 -19.63 22.60 -20.76
CA ALA A 23 -18.74 23.60 -21.36
C ALA A 23 -19.36 24.30 -22.59
N ILE A 24 -20.15 23.60 -23.40
CA ILE A 24 -20.90 24.21 -24.51
C ILE A 24 -21.93 25.21 -23.99
N ARG A 25 -22.64 24.87 -22.90
CA ARG A 25 -23.63 25.74 -22.25
C ARG A 25 -22.98 27.00 -21.68
N LEU A 26 -21.83 26.85 -21.02
CA LEU A 26 -21.14 27.94 -20.33
C LEU A 26 -20.33 28.86 -21.25
N VAL A 27 -19.97 28.38 -22.46
CA VAL A 27 -19.22 29.16 -23.46
C VAL A 27 -20.04 29.24 -24.76
N PRO A 28 -20.96 30.22 -24.87
CA PRO A 28 -21.76 30.42 -26.07
C PRO A 28 -20.90 30.81 -27.28
N GLU A 29 -21.41 30.54 -28.47
CA GLU A 29 -20.78 31.02 -29.71
C GLU A 29 -20.93 32.53 -29.82
N GLY A 30 -19.84 33.25 -30.06
CA GLY A 30 -19.92 34.71 -30.14
C GLY A 30 -18.66 35.48 -30.51
N THR A 31 -17.46 34.94 -30.32
CA THR A 31 -16.19 35.58 -30.76
C THR A 31 -15.09 34.53 -30.90
N GLY A 32 -14.08 34.83 -31.74
CA GLY A 32 -12.98 33.94 -32.11
C GLY A 32 -12.40 33.15 -30.93
N ASP A 33 -12.12 31.87 -31.19
CA ASP A 33 -11.65 30.86 -30.25
C ASP A 33 -12.66 30.31 -29.21
N ALA A 34 -13.96 30.33 -29.52
CA ALA A 34 -14.97 29.67 -28.68
C ALA A 34 -14.71 28.15 -28.52
N GLN A 35 -14.15 27.50 -29.54
CA GLN A 35 -13.87 26.06 -29.51
C GLN A 35 -12.74 25.70 -28.54
N ALA A 36 -11.59 26.38 -28.55
CA ALA A 36 -10.54 26.06 -27.57
C ALA A 36 -10.98 26.44 -26.16
N ARG A 37 -11.75 27.51 -25.97
CA ARG A 37 -12.35 27.86 -24.67
C ARG A 37 -13.31 26.79 -24.15
N ARG A 38 -14.19 26.24 -25.00
CA ARG A 38 -15.04 25.09 -24.66
C ARG A 38 -14.21 23.86 -24.29
N GLN A 39 -13.16 23.56 -25.06
CA GLN A 39 -12.26 22.43 -24.75
C GLN A 39 -11.53 22.63 -23.43
N ALA A 40 -10.99 23.82 -23.16
CA ALA A 40 -10.33 24.15 -21.90
C ALA A 40 -11.32 24.02 -20.72
N LYS A 41 -12.52 24.59 -20.85
CA LYS A 41 -13.55 24.51 -19.80
C LYS A 41 -14.04 23.09 -19.58
N GLY A 42 -14.21 22.31 -20.65
CA GLY A 42 -14.58 20.90 -20.58
C GLY A 42 -13.51 20.06 -19.88
N LYS A 43 -12.22 20.33 -20.12
CA LYS A 43 -11.11 19.66 -19.41
C LYS A 43 -11.09 19.99 -17.92
N GLU A 44 -11.29 21.26 -17.56
CA GLU A 44 -11.39 21.72 -16.17
C GLU A 44 -12.54 20.99 -15.44
N LEU A 45 -13.76 21.07 -15.98
CA LEU A 45 -14.94 20.42 -15.41
C LEU A 45 -14.78 18.89 -15.34
N ALA A 46 -14.16 18.28 -16.34
CA ALA A 46 -13.87 16.85 -16.31
C ALA A 46 -12.82 16.48 -15.26
N ALA A 47 -11.83 17.33 -15.00
CA ALA A 47 -10.88 17.12 -13.93
C ALA A 47 -11.57 17.13 -12.57
N ASP A 48 -12.50 18.06 -12.34
CA ASP A 48 -13.27 18.14 -11.09
C ASP A 48 -14.21 16.95 -10.92
N LEU A 49 -14.95 16.59 -11.97
CA LEU A 49 -15.95 15.51 -11.92
C LEU A 49 -15.35 14.11 -11.89
N ALA A 50 -14.21 13.90 -12.56
CA ALA A 50 -13.62 12.58 -12.75
C ALA A 50 -12.31 12.36 -11.97
N GLY A 51 -11.75 13.38 -11.32
CA GLY A 51 -10.45 13.32 -10.65
C GLY A 51 -10.35 12.16 -9.64
N GLY A 52 -11.31 12.05 -8.73
CA GLY A 52 -11.35 10.96 -7.75
C GLY A 52 -11.54 9.58 -8.39
N LEU A 53 -12.28 9.48 -9.50
CA LEU A 53 -12.45 8.21 -10.22
C LEU A 53 -11.17 7.79 -10.95
N ARG A 54 -10.41 8.74 -11.51
CA ARG A 54 -9.11 8.48 -12.14
C ARG A 54 -8.10 7.97 -11.13
N GLN A 55 -8.10 8.52 -9.90
CA GLN A 55 -7.27 8.00 -8.81
C GLN A 55 -7.61 6.53 -8.51
N LYS A 56 -8.90 6.19 -8.41
CA LYS A 56 -9.33 4.79 -8.20
C LYS A 56 -8.91 3.84 -9.32
N VAL A 57 -8.85 4.31 -10.57
CA VAL A 57 -8.29 3.51 -11.68
C VAL A 57 -6.80 3.24 -11.44
N THR A 58 -6.02 4.26 -11.08
CA THR A 58 -4.58 4.09 -10.82
C THR A 58 -4.28 3.18 -9.64
N GLU A 59 -5.11 3.20 -8.59
CA GLU A 59 -5.04 2.28 -7.45
C GLU A 59 -5.26 0.83 -7.91
N VAL A 60 -6.35 0.58 -8.66
CA VAL A 60 -6.66 -0.77 -9.19
C VAL A 60 -5.59 -1.26 -10.16
N GLU A 61 -5.01 -0.40 -10.98
CA GLU A 61 -3.89 -0.74 -11.86
C GLU A 61 -2.65 -1.19 -11.07
N GLY A 62 -2.30 -0.47 -10.00
CA GLY A 62 -1.23 -0.85 -9.09
C GLY A 62 -1.46 -2.23 -8.48
N GLU A 63 -2.66 -2.47 -7.94
CA GLU A 63 -2.98 -3.74 -7.30
C GLU A 63 -2.95 -4.91 -8.30
N LEU A 64 -3.45 -4.71 -9.52
CA LEU A 64 -3.36 -5.70 -10.60
C LEU A 64 -1.90 -6.01 -10.96
N ALA A 65 -1.05 -4.98 -11.06
CA ALA A 65 0.36 -5.15 -11.36
C ALA A 65 1.09 -5.93 -10.25
N LEU A 66 0.80 -5.61 -8.99
CA LEU A 66 1.33 -6.33 -7.83
C LEU A 66 0.88 -7.80 -7.83
N THR A 67 -0.40 -8.07 -8.05
CA THR A 67 -0.91 -9.45 -8.12
C THR A 67 -0.27 -10.21 -9.28
N ALA A 68 -0.18 -9.60 -10.47
CA ALA A 68 0.47 -10.22 -11.62
C ALA A 68 1.96 -10.48 -11.37
N HIS A 69 2.64 -9.61 -10.62
CA HIS A 69 4.02 -9.83 -10.19
C HIS A 69 4.12 -11.05 -9.26
N MET A 70 3.27 -11.13 -8.23
CA MET A 70 3.31 -12.23 -7.26
C MET A 70 2.93 -13.57 -7.86
N LEU A 71 1.95 -13.63 -8.77
CA LEU A 71 1.59 -14.85 -9.49
C LEU A 71 2.73 -15.40 -10.37
N LYS A 72 3.68 -14.56 -10.79
CA LYS A 72 4.88 -14.99 -11.54
C LYS A 72 5.98 -15.56 -10.64
N GLN A 73 5.95 -15.31 -9.33
CA GLN A 73 6.98 -15.78 -8.40
C GLN A 73 6.93 -17.30 -8.21
N GLY A 74 5.75 -17.90 -8.34
CA GLY A 74 5.56 -19.35 -8.30
C GLY A 74 4.28 -19.77 -7.59
N PRO A 75 3.84 -21.04 -7.77
CA PRO A 75 2.61 -21.56 -7.19
C PRO A 75 2.66 -21.70 -5.66
N GLU A 76 3.84 -21.64 -5.06
CA GLU A 76 4.02 -21.69 -3.59
C GLU A 76 3.54 -20.42 -2.88
N TYR A 77 3.34 -19.33 -3.61
CA TYR A 77 2.83 -18.07 -3.08
C TYR A 77 1.29 -18.05 -3.17
N ARG A 78 0.63 -17.90 -2.02
CA ARG A 78 -0.82 -17.69 -1.91
C ARG A 78 -1.15 -16.30 -1.40
N LEU A 79 -2.20 -15.70 -1.95
CA LEU A 79 -2.75 -14.46 -1.43
C LEU A 79 -3.49 -14.75 -0.11
N ALA A 80 -2.96 -14.23 0.99
CA ALA A 80 -3.53 -14.41 2.32
C ALA A 80 -4.46 -13.25 2.73
N ARG A 81 -4.20 -12.06 2.18
CA ARG A 81 -5.06 -10.87 2.28
C ARG A 81 -4.87 -10.01 1.02
N GLY A 82 -5.93 -9.41 0.52
CA GLY A 82 -5.85 -8.37 -0.51
C GLY A 82 -7.19 -7.70 -0.74
N PHE A 83 -7.24 -6.75 -1.69
CA PHE A 83 -8.46 -6.12 -2.25
C PHE A 83 -9.56 -5.75 -1.25
N GLU A 84 -9.18 -5.33 -0.04
CA GLU A 84 -10.14 -4.84 0.92
C GLU A 84 -10.48 -3.37 0.60
N GLY A 85 -11.75 -2.97 0.80
CA GLY A 85 -12.21 -1.63 0.44
C GLY A 85 -11.53 -0.50 1.23
N GLU A 86 -11.77 0.75 0.81
CA GLU A 86 -11.16 2.01 1.28
C GLU A 86 -11.13 2.23 2.82
N THR A 87 -11.86 1.44 3.60
CA THR A 87 -11.94 1.54 5.06
C THR A 87 -11.07 0.53 5.81
N ALA A 88 -10.42 -0.41 5.11
CA ALA A 88 -9.62 -1.43 5.76
C ALA A 88 -8.25 -0.90 6.17
N THR A 89 -7.95 -1.00 7.46
CA THR A 89 -6.58 -0.75 7.94
C THR A 89 -5.72 -1.93 7.58
N GLY A 90 -4.63 -1.72 6.84
CA GLY A 90 -3.73 -2.81 6.49
C GLY A 90 -2.77 -2.47 5.36
N PHE A 91 -2.39 -3.51 4.65
CA PHE A 91 -1.52 -3.48 3.48
C PHE A 91 -2.35 -3.83 2.24
N ASP A 92 -1.95 -3.35 1.07
CA ASP A 92 -2.68 -3.63 -0.17
C ASP A 92 -2.80 -5.14 -0.41
N GLN A 93 -1.69 -5.88 -0.20
CA GLN A 93 -1.69 -7.35 -0.27
C GLN A 93 -0.73 -7.96 0.76
N VAL A 94 -1.12 -9.13 1.28
CA VAL A 94 -0.26 -10.02 2.08
C VAL A 94 -0.21 -11.37 1.39
N TRP A 95 0.99 -11.83 1.08
CA TRP A 95 1.23 -13.12 0.45
C TRP A 95 2.01 -14.02 1.38
N ILE A 96 1.74 -15.32 1.30
CA ILE A 96 2.42 -16.33 2.09
C ILE A 96 3.04 -17.34 1.14
N LYS A 97 4.35 -17.57 1.29
CA LYS A 97 5.05 -18.68 0.65
C LYS A 97 4.92 -19.91 1.55
N SER A 98 4.52 -21.04 1.01
CA SER A 98 4.47 -22.30 1.75
C SER A 98 5.31 -23.37 1.05
N ASP A 99 6.10 -24.14 1.80
CA ASP A 99 6.84 -25.31 1.31
C ASP A 99 6.41 -26.53 2.13
N GLY A 100 6.00 -27.61 1.46
CA GLY A 100 5.50 -28.82 2.13
C GLY A 100 4.33 -28.60 3.10
N GLY A 101 3.53 -27.54 2.91
CA GLY A 101 2.43 -27.17 3.82
C GLY A 101 2.85 -26.32 5.02
N GLN A 102 4.13 -25.98 5.15
CA GLN A 102 4.64 -25.06 6.16
C GLN A 102 4.84 -23.67 5.57
N ASP A 103 4.36 -22.63 6.26
CA ASP A 103 4.62 -21.24 5.86
C ASP A 103 6.12 -20.90 6.06
N THR A 104 6.79 -20.45 5.01
CA THR A 104 8.24 -20.21 4.95
C THR A 104 8.63 -18.75 4.73
N GLU A 105 7.72 -17.93 4.21
CA GLU A 105 7.91 -16.49 4.05
C GLU A 105 6.54 -15.79 4.10
N VAL A 106 6.49 -14.61 4.70
CA VAL A 106 5.37 -13.68 4.58
C VAL A 106 5.85 -12.47 3.80
N VAL A 107 5.12 -12.09 2.75
CA VAL A 107 5.39 -10.88 1.96
C VAL A 107 4.28 -9.88 2.22
N ILE A 108 4.64 -8.78 2.86
CA ILE A 108 3.80 -7.58 2.97
C ILE A 108 4.06 -6.74 1.73
N ALA A 109 3.02 -6.47 0.95
CA ALA A 109 3.17 -5.81 -0.33
C ALA A 109 2.30 -4.57 -0.46
N GLU A 110 2.90 -3.51 -1.02
CA GLU A 110 2.26 -2.25 -1.38
C GLU A 110 2.27 -2.10 -2.90
N ALA A 111 1.12 -1.73 -3.45
CA ALA A 111 0.86 -1.46 -4.84
C ALA A 111 0.86 0.06 -5.08
N LYS A 112 1.51 0.49 -6.16
CA LYS A 112 1.47 1.87 -6.62
C LYS A 112 0.98 1.94 -8.05
N GLY A 113 0.02 2.84 -8.27
CA GLY A 113 -0.34 3.25 -9.62
C GLY A 113 0.81 3.99 -10.30
N PRO A 114 0.75 4.17 -11.63
CA PRO A 114 1.84 4.81 -12.37
C PRO A 114 2.15 6.23 -11.88
N GLY A 115 3.40 6.50 -11.54
CA GLY A 115 3.89 7.79 -11.07
C GLY A 115 3.54 8.10 -9.60
N ALA A 116 2.96 7.16 -8.86
CA ALA A 116 2.64 7.35 -7.45
C ALA A 116 3.86 7.06 -6.55
N THR A 117 4.11 7.95 -5.59
CA THR A 117 5.19 7.79 -4.62
C THR A 117 4.69 7.21 -3.28
N LEU A 118 5.61 6.66 -2.49
CA LEU A 118 5.32 6.29 -1.11
C LEU A 118 5.05 7.54 -0.27
N GLY A 119 4.01 7.47 0.56
CA GLY A 119 3.68 8.54 1.49
C GLY A 119 4.66 8.60 2.66
N ASN A 120 4.63 9.72 3.39
CA ASN A 120 5.29 9.85 4.69
C ASN A 120 4.25 10.16 5.79
N PRO A 121 3.37 9.20 6.13
CA PRO A 121 2.31 9.41 7.11
C PRO A 121 2.88 9.65 8.52
N ALA A 122 2.02 10.08 9.45
CA ALA A 122 2.40 10.34 10.85
C ALA A 122 3.02 9.12 11.58
N LYS A 123 2.83 7.91 11.03
CA LYS A 123 3.39 6.65 11.51
C LYS A 123 4.84 6.40 11.07
N GLY A 124 5.42 7.27 10.23
CA GLY A 124 6.73 7.12 9.59
C GLY A 124 6.62 6.85 8.08
N PRO A 125 7.74 6.82 7.34
CA PRO A 125 7.74 6.57 5.89
C PRO A 125 6.99 5.27 5.56
N GLN A 126 6.10 5.30 4.58
CA GLN A 126 5.33 4.13 4.19
C GLN A 126 6.26 2.99 3.78
N MET A 127 5.91 1.76 4.18
CA MET A 127 6.75 0.56 4.00
C MET A 127 8.08 0.60 4.73
N SER A 128 8.34 1.56 5.62
CA SER A 128 9.41 1.40 6.60
C SER A 128 9.06 0.31 7.60
N SER A 129 10.09 -0.25 8.21
CA SER A 129 10.02 -1.11 9.40
C SER A 129 9.07 -0.55 10.49
N GLN A 130 9.17 0.77 10.79
CA GLN A 130 8.31 1.45 11.76
C GLN A 130 6.84 1.49 11.33
N TRP A 131 6.59 1.91 10.09
CA TRP A 131 5.24 2.02 9.56
C TRP A 131 4.56 0.64 9.52
N THR A 132 5.28 -0.39 9.09
CA THR A 132 4.76 -1.75 9.00
C THR A 132 4.34 -2.27 10.36
N MET A 133 5.19 -2.15 11.38
CA MET A 133 4.83 -2.59 12.72
C MET A 133 3.64 -1.78 13.26
N ALA A 134 3.61 -0.47 13.06
CA ALA A 134 2.48 0.36 13.44
C ALA A 134 1.16 -0.09 12.78
N THR A 135 1.20 -0.44 11.49
CA THR A 135 0.06 -0.98 10.74
C THR A 135 -0.38 -2.35 11.28
N ILE A 136 0.54 -3.28 11.54
CA ILE A 136 0.24 -4.58 12.15
C ILE A 136 -0.50 -4.40 13.49
N LEU A 137 -0.01 -3.48 14.34
CA LEU A 137 -0.64 -3.21 15.64
C LEU A 137 -2.04 -2.59 15.49
N ASP A 138 -2.26 -1.73 14.49
CA ASP A 138 -3.59 -1.19 14.21
C ASP A 138 -4.55 -2.27 13.69
N MET A 139 -4.07 -3.21 12.86
CA MET A 139 -4.84 -4.38 12.42
C MET A 139 -5.24 -5.26 13.61
N VAL A 140 -4.32 -5.53 14.54
CA VAL A 140 -4.65 -6.28 15.78
C VAL A 140 -5.73 -5.55 16.57
N LYS A 141 -5.62 -4.22 16.71
CA LYS A 141 -6.58 -3.40 17.43
C LYS A 141 -7.97 -3.41 16.78
N SER A 142 -8.04 -3.45 15.45
CA SER A 142 -9.31 -3.54 14.73
C SER A 142 -9.95 -4.94 14.76
N GLY A 143 -9.32 -5.91 15.42
CA GLY A 143 -9.81 -7.30 15.49
C GLY A 143 -9.47 -8.11 14.24
N ASP A 144 -8.53 -7.66 13.43
CA ASP A 144 -8.15 -8.32 12.19
C ASP A 144 -7.41 -9.64 12.45
N PRO A 145 -7.88 -10.79 11.93
CA PRO A 145 -7.19 -12.07 12.11
C PRO A 145 -5.77 -12.09 11.54
N MET A 146 -5.53 -11.40 10.42
CA MET A 146 -4.20 -11.32 9.80
C MET A 146 -3.24 -10.51 10.67
N GLY A 147 -3.73 -9.46 11.34
CA GLY A 147 -2.91 -8.65 12.25
C GLY A 147 -2.23 -9.50 13.32
N LYS A 148 -2.96 -10.47 13.92
CA LYS A 148 -2.40 -11.38 14.93
C LYS A 148 -1.33 -12.31 14.35
N GLN A 149 -1.57 -12.86 13.16
CA GLN A 149 -0.62 -13.74 12.49
C GLN A 149 0.68 -13.01 12.14
N LEU A 150 0.58 -11.80 11.58
CA LEU A 150 1.72 -10.96 11.25
C LEU A 150 2.50 -10.55 12.50
N LEU A 151 1.81 -10.19 13.58
CA LEU A 151 2.46 -9.88 14.85
C LEU A 151 3.24 -11.08 15.38
N GLN A 152 2.66 -12.29 15.34
CA GLN A 152 3.35 -13.50 15.76
C GLN A 152 4.57 -13.83 14.90
N ALA A 153 4.46 -13.71 13.58
CA ALA A 153 5.57 -13.92 12.65
C ALA A 153 6.70 -12.89 12.88
N ALA A 154 6.34 -11.62 13.12
CA ALA A 154 7.30 -10.58 13.46
C ALA A 154 8.00 -10.84 14.81
N ILE A 155 7.26 -11.30 15.83
CA ILE A 155 7.81 -11.65 17.15
C ILE A 155 8.77 -12.84 17.06
N LYS A 156 8.36 -13.90 16.38
CA LYS A 156 9.12 -15.16 16.32
C LYS A 156 10.27 -15.10 15.30
N GLY A 157 10.22 -14.15 14.36
CA GLY A 157 11.08 -14.13 13.18
C GLY A 157 10.85 -15.31 12.22
N SER A 158 9.77 -16.07 12.42
CA SER A 158 9.45 -17.29 11.66
C SER A 158 7.94 -17.44 11.46
N PRO A 159 7.45 -17.50 10.21
CA PRO A 159 8.22 -17.26 8.98
C PRO A 159 8.76 -15.81 8.93
N PRO A 160 9.92 -15.57 8.30
CA PRO A 160 10.43 -14.22 8.09
C PRO A 160 9.42 -13.38 7.30
N ILE A 161 9.31 -12.10 7.67
CA ILE A 161 8.48 -11.12 6.96
C ILE A 161 9.39 -10.27 6.05
N ARG A 162 9.00 -10.15 4.79
CA ARG A 162 9.63 -9.30 3.77
C ARG A 162 8.64 -8.26 3.27
N GLY A 163 9.12 -7.06 3.01
CA GLY A 163 8.37 -6.01 2.31
C GLY A 163 8.64 -6.01 0.81
N LEU A 164 7.61 -5.67 0.04
CA LEU A 164 7.67 -5.51 -1.41
C LEU A 164 6.85 -4.29 -1.85
N VAL A 165 7.41 -3.46 -2.73
CA VAL A 165 6.66 -2.37 -3.37
C VAL A 165 6.68 -2.58 -4.87
N VAL A 166 5.49 -2.61 -5.49
CA VAL A 166 5.34 -2.74 -6.95
C VAL A 166 4.61 -1.53 -7.50
N GLU A 167 5.22 -0.86 -8.47
CA GLU A 167 4.59 0.19 -9.25
C GLU A 167 4.14 -0.37 -10.60
N ALA A 168 2.92 -0.04 -11.02
CA ALA A 168 2.45 -0.30 -12.36
C ALA A 168 3.20 0.59 -13.37
N ALA A 169 3.86 -0.03 -14.35
CA ALA A 169 4.48 0.71 -15.45
C ALA A 169 3.43 1.23 -16.44
N ARG A 170 3.56 2.49 -16.88
CA ARG A 170 2.97 2.96 -18.14
C ARG A 170 3.91 2.62 -19.30
N ASN A 171 3.43 1.95 -20.34
CA ASN A 171 4.20 1.76 -21.59
C ASN A 171 4.25 3.08 -22.41
N PRO A 172 5.07 3.14 -23.48
CA PRO A 172 6.49 3.49 -23.56
C PRO A 172 6.68 4.97 -23.97
N GLY A 173 7.42 5.74 -23.17
CA GLY A 173 7.69 7.15 -23.44
C GLY A 173 7.96 7.97 -22.18
N ASP A 174 7.57 7.45 -21.02
CA ASP A 174 7.93 8.04 -19.73
C ASP A 174 9.44 7.85 -19.49
N PRO A 175 10.18 8.92 -19.13
CA PRO A 175 11.59 8.78 -18.77
C PRO A 175 11.69 7.83 -17.57
N PRO A 176 12.70 6.94 -17.56
CA PRO A 176 12.92 6.04 -16.43
C PRO A 176 13.03 6.86 -15.16
N ILE A 177 12.29 6.47 -14.12
CA ILE A 177 12.73 6.79 -12.76
C ILE A 177 14.19 6.33 -12.67
N ASP A 178 15.05 7.29 -12.35
CA ASP A 178 16.51 7.28 -12.40
C ASP A 178 17.18 5.89 -12.42
N ARG A 179 17.89 5.64 -13.53
CA ARG A 179 18.81 4.53 -13.79
C ARG A 179 20.13 4.71 -13.04
N THR A 180 20.12 4.84 -11.73
CA THR A 180 21.35 4.61 -10.97
C THR A 180 21.43 3.20 -10.43
N GLY A 181 20.35 2.57 -9.96
CA GLY A 181 20.44 1.19 -9.43
C GLY A 181 21.57 1.01 -8.40
N GLU A 182 22.10 2.11 -7.88
CA GLU A 182 23.21 2.16 -6.94
C GLU A 182 22.58 2.16 -5.57
N VAL A 183 22.87 1.07 -4.85
CA VAL A 183 22.69 0.97 -3.42
C VAL A 183 23.46 2.13 -2.79
N ARG A 184 22.75 3.14 -2.29
CA ARG A 184 23.35 4.05 -1.32
C ARG A 184 23.66 3.22 -0.07
N PRO A 185 24.92 3.14 0.39
CA PRO A 185 25.20 2.49 1.66
C PRO A 185 24.54 3.32 2.77
N GLY A 186 23.45 2.81 3.34
CA GLY A 186 22.81 3.39 4.53
C GLY A 186 21.31 3.70 4.48
N GLY A 187 20.54 3.27 3.47
CA GLY A 187 19.07 3.43 3.47
C GLY A 187 18.37 2.20 2.90
N GLU A 188 17.34 1.71 3.57
CA GLU A 188 16.47 0.62 3.08
C GLU A 188 16.00 0.95 1.65
N ASP A 189 16.29 0.09 0.66
CA ASP A 189 15.67 0.20 -0.66
C ASP A 189 14.15 0.02 -0.47
N PRO A 190 13.32 1.05 -0.72
CA PRO A 190 11.88 0.93 -0.50
C PRO A 190 11.23 -0.17 -1.35
N ARG A 191 11.90 -0.68 -2.40
CA ARG A 191 11.37 -1.75 -3.25
C ARG A 191 11.42 -3.11 -2.57
N HIS A 192 12.42 -3.35 -1.69
CA HIS A 192 12.61 -4.63 -1.01
C HIS A 192 13.33 -4.45 0.34
N TRP A 193 12.73 -4.93 1.42
CA TRP A 193 13.30 -4.87 2.77
C TRP A 193 12.83 -6.07 3.61
N LYS A 194 13.49 -6.35 4.74
CA LYS A 194 13.11 -7.46 5.65
C LYS A 194 12.79 -6.92 7.03
N LEU A 195 11.65 -7.35 7.60
CA LEU A 195 11.23 -7.02 8.96
C LEU A 195 11.98 -7.93 9.95
N LEU A 196 13.30 -7.81 10.01
CA LEU A 196 14.15 -8.48 11.00
C LEU A 196 15.16 -7.47 11.53
N ASN A 197 14.66 -6.51 12.32
CA ASN A 197 15.54 -5.59 13.02
C ASN A 197 15.09 -5.42 14.49
N PRO A 198 15.86 -5.93 15.47
CA PRO A 198 15.63 -5.68 16.89
C PRO A 198 15.51 -4.18 17.22
N THR A 199 16.15 -3.31 16.43
CA THR A 199 16.13 -1.86 16.67
C THR A 199 14.79 -1.21 16.36
N MET A 200 13.83 -1.90 15.74
CA MET A 200 12.47 -1.37 15.58
C MET A 200 11.77 -1.16 16.92
N LEU A 201 12.07 -2.02 17.89
CA LEU A 201 11.54 -1.87 19.23
C LEU A 201 12.20 -0.70 19.95
N ASP A 202 13.30 -0.13 19.47
CA ASP A 202 13.90 1.07 20.08
C ASP A 202 13.08 2.33 19.85
N ASN A 203 12.06 2.28 18.98
CA ASN A 203 11.12 3.36 18.82
C ASN A 203 10.14 3.41 20.02
N PRO A 204 10.15 4.49 20.83
CA PRO A 204 9.29 4.59 22.01
C PRO A 204 7.80 4.51 21.70
N ARG A 205 7.35 4.99 20.53
CA ARG A 205 5.94 4.93 20.11
C ARG A 205 5.50 3.50 19.80
N ILE A 206 6.40 2.68 19.26
CA ILE A 206 6.13 1.24 19.04
C ILE A 206 6.07 0.53 20.39
N ARG A 207 7.00 0.81 21.31
CA ARG A 207 6.95 0.24 22.67
C ARG A 207 5.66 0.63 23.40
N GLU A 208 5.24 1.88 23.33
CA GLU A 208 4.00 2.36 23.94
C GLU A 208 2.76 1.72 23.33
N ARG A 209 2.67 1.62 22.00
CA ARG A 209 1.55 0.92 21.33
C ARG A 209 1.51 -0.56 21.70
N LEU A 210 2.67 -1.20 21.78
CA LEU A 210 2.78 -2.59 22.22
C LEU A 210 2.29 -2.73 23.67
N LYS A 211 2.77 -1.89 24.60
CA LYS A 211 2.31 -1.83 25.99
C LYS A 211 0.81 -1.59 26.13
N TYR A 212 0.24 -0.72 25.31
CA TYR A 212 -1.20 -0.47 25.29
C TYR A 212 -1.98 -1.71 24.84
N LEU A 213 -1.52 -2.39 23.79
CA LEU A 213 -2.13 -3.65 23.33
C LEU A 213 -1.98 -4.78 24.36
N LEU A 214 -0.89 -4.80 25.13
CA LEU A 214 -0.70 -5.76 26.24
C LEU A 214 -1.79 -5.63 27.32
N GLY A 215 -2.40 -4.46 27.50
CA GLY A 215 -3.44 -4.22 28.52
C GLY A 215 -4.66 -5.12 28.35
N ASP A 216 -5.13 -5.31 27.12
CA ASP A 216 -6.36 -6.05 26.79
C ASP A 216 -6.13 -7.28 25.89
N ALA A 217 -4.88 -7.58 25.52
CA ALA A 217 -4.58 -8.73 24.68
C ALA A 217 -4.80 -10.08 25.39
N ASP A 218 -5.12 -11.09 24.58
CA ASP A 218 -5.12 -12.50 24.99
C ASP A 218 -3.81 -12.87 25.73
N PRO A 219 -3.85 -13.70 26.79
CA PRO A 219 -2.67 -14.03 27.60
C PRO A 219 -1.46 -14.50 26.79
N GLN A 220 -1.67 -15.21 25.68
CA GLN A 220 -0.59 -15.71 24.83
C GLN A 220 0.11 -14.56 24.07
N ILE A 221 -0.68 -13.62 23.55
CA ILE A 221 -0.16 -12.42 22.89
C ILE A 221 0.55 -11.53 23.91
N ARG A 222 -0.01 -11.41 25.11
CA ARG A 222 0.59 -10.64 26.21
C ARG A 222 1.97 -11.17 26.59
N ALA A 223 2.11 -12.49 26.77
CA ALA A 223 3.39 -13.12 27.09
C ALA A 223 4.44 -12.94 25.98
N GLN A 224 4.03 -13.08 24.72
CA GLN A 224 4.93 -12.94 23.56
C GLN A 224 5.39 -11.50 23.35
N ALA A 225 4.50 -10.52 23.48
CA ALA A 225 4.86 -9.11 23.35
C ALA A 225 5.63 -8.58 24.57
N GLN A 226 5.40 -9.11 25.78
CA GLN A 226 6.26 -8.84 26.94
C GLN A 226 7.68 -9.36 26.70
N THR A 227 7.83 -10.56 26.12
CA THR A 227 9.14 -11.13 25.76
C THR A 227 9.91 -10.21 24.80
N LEU A 228 9.24 -9.54 23.86
CA LEU A 228 9.87 -8.55 22.98
C LEU A 228 10.34 -7.30 23.71
N LEU A 229 9.53 -6.76 24.63
CA LEU A 229 9.93 -5.63 25.45
C LEU A 229 11.16 -5.98 26.29
N ASP A 230 11.17 -7.16 26.90
CA ASP A 230 12.27 -7.65 27.73
C ASP A 230 13.55 -7.86 26.90
N LEU A 231 13.44 -8.40 25.68
CA LEU A 231 14.57 -8.54 24.75
C LEU A 231 15.12 -7.18 24.32
N ALA A 232 14.25 -6.21 23.99
CA ALA A 232 14.69 -4.87 23.61
C ALA A 232 15.38 -4.12 24.76
N ASP A 233 14.90 -4.32 25.99
CA ASP A 233 15.50 -3.73 27.19
C ASP A 233 16.81 -4.44 27.60
N GLY A 234 16.98 -5.71 27.25
CA GLY A 234 18.19 -6.51 27.49
C GLY A 234 19.33 -6.25 26.50
N VAL A 235 19.03 -5.81 25.28
CA VAL A 235 20.03 -5.43 24.25
C VAL A 235 20.63 -4.04 24.49
N SER A 236 19.97 -3.21 25.31
CA SER A 236 20.40 -1.84 25.65
C SER A 236 21.34 -1.75 26.87
N ARG A 237 21.88 -2.87 27.36
CA ARG A 237 22.89 -2.95 28.44
C ARG A 237 24.18 -3.56 27.91
#